data_AF-A0A1Y1BRW2-F1
#
_entry.id   AF-A0A1Y1BRW2-F1
#
_cell.length_a   1.000
_cell.length_b   1.000
_cell.length_c   1.000
_cell.angle_alpha   90.00
_cell.angle_beta   90.00
_cell.angle_gamma   90.00
#
_symmetry.space_group_name_H-M   'P 1'
#
loop_
_entity.id
_entity.type
_entity.pdbx_description
1 polymer ?
#
loop_
_entity_poly.entity_id
_entity_poly.type
_entity_poly.pdbx_seq_one_letter_code
_entity_poly.pdbx_strand_id
1 'polypeptide(L)' 'MSDKQVARALGISDQTARKHRSHLLGKTASANICALLHTAVLSGWLAEPFSIPPSGSQ' A
#
# COMPACT_ATOMS: atom_id res chain seq x y z
N MET A 1 5.74 4.46 5.19
CA MET A 1 5.23 3.38 6.06
C MET A 1 6.18 2.19 5.98
N SER A 2 6.82 1.81 7.09
CA SER A 2 7.60 0.58 7.21
C SER A 2 6.75 -0.58 7.73
N ASP A 3 7.21 -1.83 7.59
CA ASP A 3 6.45 -3.02 8.04
C ASP A 3 6.13 -2.96 9.55
N LYS A 4 7.02 -2.36 10.35
CA LYS A 4 6.82 -2.13 11.80
C LYS A 4 5.72 -1.12 12.09
N GLN A 5 5.61 -0.08 11.26
CA GLN A 5 4.52 0.90 11.38
C GLN A 5 3.18 0.26 11.00
N VAL A 6 3.17 -0.57 9.94
CA VAL A 6 1.99 -1.32 9.51
C VAL A 6 1.55 -2.33 10.58
N ALA A 7 2.50 -3.08 11.15
CA ALA A 7 2.25 -4.02 12.24
C ALA A 7 1.59 -3.33 13.45
N ARG A 8 2.16 -2.19 13.88
CA ARG A 8 1.61 -1.40 14.98
C ARG A 8 0.22 -0.84 14.69
N ALA A 9 -0.02 -0.36 13.47
CA ALA A 9 -1.32 0.19 13.07
C ALA A 9 -2.42 -0.90 12.99
N LEU A 10 -2.05 -2.12 12.59
CA LEU A 10 -2.98 -3.24 12.41
C LEU A 10 -3.07 -4.17 13.63
N GLY A 11 -2.27 -3.94 14.68
CA GLY A 11 -2.24 -4.80 15.87
C GLY A 11 -1.69 -6.22 15.61
N ILE A 12 -0.85 -6.38 14.59
CA ILE A 12 -0.22 -7.66 14.21
C ILE A 12 1.28 -7.63 14.50
N SER A 13 1.95 -8.80 14.46
CA SER A 13 3.41 -8.85 14.61
C SER A 13 4.13 -8.31 13.36
N ASP A 14 5.35 -7.79 13.56
CA ASP A 14 6.23 -7.32 12.49
C ASP A 14 6.48 -8.41 11.43
N GLN A 15 6.63 -9.66 11.87
CA GLN A 15 6.85 -10.80 10.97
C GLN A 15 5.60 -11.13 10.16
N THR A 16 4.41 -11.02 10.75
CA THR A 16 3.13 -11.20 10.04
C THR A 16 2.94 -10.11 8.98
N ALA A 17 3.22 -8.84 9.30
CA ALA A 17 3.17 -7.74 8.34
C ALA A 17 4.12 -7.98 7.15
N ARG A 18 5.37 -8.38 7.42
CA ARG A 18 6.34 -8.74 6.37
C ARG A 18 5.83 -9.91 5.50
N LYS A 19 5.27 -10.96 6.10
CA LYS A 19 4.73 -12.11 5.36
C LYS A 19 3.57 -11.71 4.44
N HIS A 20 2.65 -10.88 4.93
CA HIS A 20 1.57 -10.34 4.11
C HIS A 20 2.10 -9.52 2.93
N ARG A 21 3.11 -8.67 3.15
CA ARG A 21 3.76 -7.94 2.05
C ARG A 21 4.34 -8.88 1.01
N SER A 22 5.12 -9.89 1.39
CA SER A 22 5.69 -10.85 0.45
C SER A 22 4.61 -11.63 -0.31
N HIS A 23 3.53 -12.03 0.36
CA HIS A 23 2.40 -12.69 -0.28
C HIS A 23 1.68 -11.78 -1.27
N LEU A 24 1.46 -10.51 -0.92
CA LEU A 24 0.86 -9.53 -1.83
C LEU A 24 1.73 -9.34 -3.07
N LEU A 25 3.04 -9.15 -2.89
CA LEU A 25 3.99 -9.03 -4.00
C LEU A 25 3.94 -10.25 -4.94
N GLY A 26 3.89 -11.46 -4.37
CA GLY A 26 3.77 -12.70 -5.16
C GLY A 26 2.44 -12.80 -5.90
N LYS A 27 1.32 -12.46 -5.25
CA LYS A 27 -0.02 -12.52 -5.86
C LYS A 27 -0.22 -11.50 -6.98
N THR A 28 0.49 -10.37 -6.92
CA THR A 28 0.37 -9.28 -7.90
C THR A 28 1.54 -9.25 -8.88
N ALA A 29 2.40 -10.27 -8.87
CA ALA A 29 3.63 -10.36 -9.66
C ALA A 29 4.49 -9.07 -9.58
N SER A 30 4.49 -8.40 -8.43
CA SER A 30 5.12 -7.10 -8.25
C SER A 30 6.52 -7.24 -7.66
N ALA A 31 7.52 -6.65 -8.30
CA ALA A 31 8.92 -6.78 -7.90
C ALA A 31 9.25 -6.03 -6.59
N ASN A 32 8.49 -4.99 -6.26
CA ASN A 32 8.68 -4.18 -5.06
C ASN A 32 7.36 -3.51 -4.65
N ILE A 33 7.39 -2.83 -3.50
CA ILE A 33 6.19 -2.19 -2.93
C ILE A 33 5.66 -1.05 -3.81
N CYS A 34 6.52 -0.33 -4.52
CA CYS A 34 6.08 0.76 -5.40
C CYS A 34 5.28 0.20 -6.59
N ALA A 35 5.77 -0.89 -7.20
CA ALA A 35 5.05 -1.59 -8.26
C ALA A 35 3.72 -2.14 -7.75
N LEU A 36 3.69 -2.72 -6.53
CA LEU A 36 2.45 -3.18 -5.91
C LEU A 36 1.44 -2.04 -5.69
N LEU A 37 1.89 -0.89 -5.18
CA LEU A 37 1.03 0.29 -4.97
C LEU A 37 0.48 0.82 -6.29
N HIS A 38 1.32 0.93 -7.32
CA HIS A 38 0.90 1.35 -8.65
C HIS A 38 -0.15 0.40 -9.24
N THR A 39 0.08 -0.92 -9.17
CA THR A 39 -0.90 -1.93 -9.60
C THR A 39 -2.20 -1.81 -8.81
N ALA A 40 -2.13 -1.63 -7.49
CA ALA A 40 -3.31 -1.51 -6.64
C ALA A 40 -4.16 -0.26 -6.96
N VAL A 41 -3.53 0.84 -7.37
CA VAL A 41 -4.24 2.04 -7.84
C VAL A 41 -4.88 1.79 -9.21
N LEU A 42 -4.13 1.25 -10.17
CA LEU A 42 -4.67 0.93 -11.51
C LEU A 42 -5.80 -0.10 -11.48
N SER A 43 -5.77 -1.04 -10.53
CA SER A 43 -6.81 -2.04 -10.33
C SER A 43 -8.00 -1.54 -9.51
N GLY A 44 -7.96 -0.30 -9.01
CA GLY A 44 -8.99 0.29 -8.16
C GLY A 44 -9.10 -0.31 -6.75
N TRP A 45 -8.07 -1.02 -6.27
CA TRP A 45 -8.05 -1.57 -4.90
C TRP A 45 -7.73 -0.50 -3.85
N LEU A 46 -6.95 0.49 -4.25
CA LEU A 46 -6.68 1.69 -3.48
C LEU A 46 -7.30 2.87 -4.21
N ALA A 47 -8.04 3.70 -3.48
CA ALA A 47 -8.38 5.03 -3.97
C ALA A 47 -7.08 5.84 -4.12
N GLU A 48 -7.01 6.70 -5.15
CA GLU A 48 -5.85 7.59 -5.29
C GLU A 48 -5.67 8.39 -3.99
N PRO A 49 -4.51 8.25 -3.31
CA PRO A 49 -4.31 8.86 -2.00
C PRO A 49 -4.19 10.39 -2.04
N PHE A 50 -4.25 10.98 -3.23
CA PHE A 50 -4.15 12.42 -3.48
C PHE A 50 -5.39 12.92 -4.23
N SER A 51 -6.55 12.87 -3.57
CA SER A 51 -7.50 13.97 -3.80
C SER A 51 -6.87 15.24 -3.22
N ILE A 52 -5.97 15.88 -3.98
CA ILE A 52 -5.68 17.29 -3.78
C ILE A 52 -7.04 17.95 -4.05
N PRO A 53 -7.72 18.53 -3.04
CA PRO A 53 -8.93 19.29 -3.34
C PRO A 53 -8.52 20.32 -4.40
N PRO A 54 -9.29 20.53 -5.48
CA PRO A 54 -8.97 21.55 -6.46
C PRO A 54 -8.75 22.82 -5.65
N SER A 55 -7.49 23.28 -5.60
CA SER A 55 -7.14 24.51 -4.92
C SER A 55 -8.08 25.54 -5.51
N GLY A 56 -9.03 26.01 -4.70
CA GLY A 56 -10.09 26.90 -5.13
C GLY A 56 -9.44 28.04 -5.89
N SER A 57 -9.64 28.01 -7.20
CA SER A 57 -9.41 29.14 -8.07
C SER A 57 -10.25 30.28 -7.51
N GLN A 58 -9.52 31.34 -7.15
CA GLN A 58 -9.96 32.70 -6.84
C GLN A 58 -11.25 33.15 -7.50
#